data_AF-A0A7J3ZNV4-F1
#
_entry.id   AF-A0A7J3ZNV4-F1
#
_cell.length_a   1.000
_cell.length_b   1.000
_cell.length_c   1.000
_cell.angle_alpha   90.00
_cell.angle_beta   90.00
_cell.angle_gamma   90.00
#
_symmetry.space_group_name_H-M   'P 1'
#
loop_
_entity.id
_entity.type
_entity.pdbx_description
1 polymer ?
#
loop_
_entity_poly.entity_id
_entity_poly.type
_entity_poly.pdbx_seq_one_letter_code
_entity_poly.pdbx_strand_id
1 'polypeptide(L)'
;MSKFIFTIILSEVLSRKGINVSLSESEKDQLYMELLRYFGLAGGLNICESLERAWQDPYNRSEIERFIISWIRRKMRKSLPSGYQPGVI
;
A
#
# COMPACT_ATOMS: atom_id res chain seq x y z
N MET A 1 7.43 16.19 -5.36
CA MET A 1 5.96 15.99 -5.31
C MET A 1 5.58 15.46 -3.93
N SER A 2 4.63 16.10 -3.25
CA SER A 2 4.18 15.67 -1.92
C SER A 2 3.34 14.39 -2.02
N LYS A 3 3.68 13.35 -1.25
CA LYS A 3 2.94 12.05 -1.18
C LYS A 3 1.97 11.99 0.00
N PHE A 4 1.60 13.15 0.54
CA PHE A 4 0.82 13.28 1.77
C PHE A 4 -0.49 12.48 1.75
N ILE A 5 -1.25 12.56 0.66
CA ILE A 5 -2.50 11.81 0.48
C ILE A 5 -2.26 10.30 0.57
N PHE A 6 -1.20 9.80 -0.07
CA PHE A 6 -0.83 8.38 0.03
C PHE A 6 -0.49 7.96 1.47
N THR A 7 0.24 8.80 2.22
CA THR A 7 0.56 8.50 3.63
C THR A 7 -0.69 8.43 4.50
N ILE A 8 -1.68 9.30 4.26
CA ILE A 8 -2.98 9.26 4.94
C ILE A 8 -3.70 7.95 4.61
N ILE A 9 -3.85 7.62 3.31
CA ILE A 9 -4.51 6.40 2.85
C ILE A 9 -3.84 5.17 3.44
N LEU A 10 -2.51 5.09 3.39
CA LEU A 10 -1.75 3.99 3.97
C LEU A 10 -2.04 3.84 5.46
N SER A 11 -1.98 4.93 6.22
CA SER A 11 -2.23 4.93 7.66
C SER A 11 -3.65 4.48 7.99
N GLU A 12 -4.63 4.95 7.21
CA GLU A 12 -6.03 4.54 7.35
C GLU A 12 -6.23 3.05 7.06
N VAL A 13 -5.64 2.54 5.97
CA VAL A 13 -5.73 1.11 5.61
C VAL A 13 -5.11 0.23 6.69
N LEU A 14 -3.92 0.60 7.18
CA LEU A 14 -3.21 -0.15 8.22
C LEU A 14 -4.01 -0.18 9.52
N SER A 15 -4.51 0.97 9.95
CA SER A 15 -5.33 1.10 11.17
C SER A 15 -6.63 0.29 11.06
N ARG A 16 -7.38 0.44 9.96
CA ARG A 16 -8.65 -0.29 9.74
C ARG A 16 -8.48 -1.80 9.71
N LYS A 17 -7.34 -2.31 9.25
CA LYS A 17 -7.07 -3.76 9.15
C LYS A 17 -6.29 -4.31 10.35
N GLY A 18 -5.96 -3.48 11.34
CA GLY A 18 -5.15 -3.87 12.50
C GLY A 18 -3.74 -4.36 12.13
N ILE A 19 -3.17 -3.86 11.03
CA ILE A 19 -1.85 -4.27 10.57
C ILE A 19 -0.82 -3.33 11.18
N ASN A 20 0.01 -3.85 12.09
CA ASN A 20 1.15 -3.13 12.61
C ASN A 20 2.40 -3.44 11.76
N VAL A 21 2.77 -2.51 10.88
CA VAL A 21 3.98 -2.61 10.07
C VAL A 21 4.69 -1.26 10.02
N SER A 22 6.00 -1.28 10.24
CA SER A 22 6.85 -0.13 9.96
C SER A 22 7.44 -0.28 8.56
N LEU A 23 7.12 0.66 7.67
CA LEU A 23 7.72 0.75 6.34
C LEU A 23 8.79 1.84 6.34
N SER A 24 9.96 1.55 5.79
CA SER A 24 10.96 2.59 5.52
C SER A 24 10.45 3.59 4.49
N GLU A 25 11.08 4.76 4.40
CA GLU A 25 10.73 5.74 3.36
C GLU A 25 10.90 5.16 1.94
N SER A 26 11.95 4.36 1.71
CA SER A 26 12.14 3.67 0.43
C SER A 26 11.03 2.66 0.10
N GLU A 27 10.51 1.96 1.10
CA GLU A 27 9.41 1.02 0.93
C GLU A 27 8.08 1.73 0.68
N LYS A 28 7.83 2.84 1.38
CA LYS A 28 6.68 3.71 1.11
C LYS A 28 6.74 4.25 -0.32
N ASP A 29 7.92 4.66 -0.76
CA ASP A 29 8.16 5.16 -2.11
C ASP A 29 7.90 4.10 -3.17
N GLN A 30 8.37 2.87 -2.93
CA GLN A 30 8.12 1.74 -3.81
C GLN A 30 6.61 1.41 -3.88
N LEU A 31 5.95 1.28 -2.73
CA LEU A 31 4.52 1.01 -2.65
C LEU A 31 3.71 2.10 -3.38
N TYR A 32 4.05 3.37 -3.17
CA TYR A 32 3.41 4.49 -3.84
C TYR A 32 3.55 4.38 -5.37
N MET A 33 4.76 4.17 -5.87
CA MET A 33 4.99 4.08 -7.32
C MET A 33 4.30 2.86 -7.95
N GLU A 34 4.30 1.71 -7.27
CA GLU A 34 3.59 0.52 -7.75
C GLU A 34 2.07 0.72 -7.76
N LEU A 35 1.52 1.37 -6.73
CA LEU A 35 0.10 1.72 -6.67
C LEU A 35 -0.27 2.64 -7.83
N LEU A 36 0.48 3.72 -8.05
CA LEU A 36 0.21 4.65 -9.15
C LEU A 36 0.23 3.95 -10.51
N ARG A 37 1.18 3.04 -10.74
CA ARG A 37 1.25 2.26 -11.99
C ARG A 37 0.05 1.32 -12.13
N TYR A 38 -0.34 0.63 -11.06
CA TYR A 38 -1.46 -0.31 -11.07
C TYR A 38 -2.78 0.38 -11.41
N PHE A 39 -3.03 1.58 -10.90
CA PHE A 39 -4.25 2.36 -11.14
C PHE A 39 -4.15 3.30 -12.36
N GLY A 40 -3.07 3.23 -13.16
CA GLY A 40 -2.91 4.09 -14.34
C GLY A 40 -2.74 5.58 -14.03
N LEU A 41 -2.32 5.92 -12.81
CA LEU A 41 -2.11 7.29 -12.35
C LEU A 41 -0.67 7.79 -12.56
N ALA A 42 0.24 6.90 -12.96
CA ALA A 42 1.64 7.25 -13.19
C ALA A 42 1.79 8.25 -14.36
N GLY A 43 2.49 9.37 -14.12
CA GLY A 43 2.76 10.40 -15.13
C GLY A 43 1.63 11.41 -15.35
N GLY A 44 0.52 11.31 -14.60
CA GLY A 44 -0.52 12.33 -14.61
C GLY A 44 -0.04 13.65 -13.98
N LEU A 45 -0.63 14.78 -14.39
CA LEU A 45 -0.32 16.08 -13.80
C LEU A 45 -0.97 16.27 -12.41
N ASN A 46 -2.08 15.57 -12.16
CA ASN A 46 -2.91 15.73 -10.95
C ASN A 46 -2.99 14.43 -10.13
N ILE A 47 -1.83 13.82 -9.86
CA ILE A 47 -1.76 12.51 -9.18
C ILE A 47 -2.45 12.52 -7.83
N CYS A 48 -2.21 13.54 -7.01
CA CYS A 48 -2.80 13.64 -5.66
C CYS A 48 -4.33 13.70 -5.71
N GLU A 49 -4.89 14.58 -6.54
CA GLU A 49 -6.34 14.73 -6.72
C GLU A 49 -6.97 13.46 -7.31
N SER A 50 -6.30 12.82 -8.25
CA SER A 50 -6.80 11.59 -8.88
C SER A 50 -6.81 10.43 -7.88
N LEU A 51 -5.78 10.32 -7.05
CA LEU A 51 -5.71 9.33 -5.98
C LEU A 51 -6.73 9.60 -4.88
N GLU A 52 -6.93 10.86 -4.50
CA GLU A 52 -7.95 11.26 -3.53
C GLU A 52 -9.35 10.93 -4.04
N ARG A 53 -9.68 11.27 -5.29
CA ARG A 53 -10.96 10.91 -5.93
C ARG A 53 -11.16 9.40 -5.97
N ALA A 54 -10.11 8.65 -6.33
CA ALA A 54 -10.17 7.19 -6.31
C ALA A 54 -10.40 6.64 -4.89
N TRP A 55 -9.87 7.29 -3.84
CA TRP A 55 -10.09 6.88 -2.46
C TRP A 55 -11.51 7.16 -1.96
N GLN A 56 -12.15 8.22 -2.47
CA GLN A 56 -13.54 8.57 -2.13
C GLN A 56 -14.58 7.66 -2.80
N ASP A 57 -14.25 7.08 -3.96
CA ASP A 57 -15.11 6.12 -4.65
C ASP A 57 -15.09 4.73 -3.94
N PRO A 58 -16.24 4.14 -3.56
CA PRO A 58 -16.27 2.88 -2.79
C PRO A 58 -15.62 1.67 -3.48
N TYR A 59 -15.73 1.58 -4.80
CA TYR A 59 -15.15 0.49 -5.57
C TYR A 59 -13.63 0.63 -5.60
N ASN A 60 -13.14 1.79 -6.03
CA ASN A 60 -11.70 2.07 -6.10
C ASN A 60 -11.04 2.01 -4.72
N ARG A 61 -11.73 2.50 -3.67
CA ARG A 61 -11.29 2.36 -2.29
C ARG A 61 -11.02 0.90 -1.91
N SER A 62 -11.95 0.00 -2.23
CA SER A 62 -11.81 -1.42 -1.93
C SER A 62 -10.63 -2.05 -2.69
N GLU A 63 -10.42 -1.64 -3.94
CA GLU A 63 -9.27 -2.07 -4.74
C GLU A 63 -7.94 -1.55 -4.19
N ILE A 64 -7.88 -0.27 -3.78
CA ILE A 64 -6.70 0.34 -3.16
C ILE A 64 -6.35 -0.37 -1.85
N GLU A 65 -7.34 -0.62 -0.99
CA GLU A 65 -7.14 -1.41 0.24
C GLU A 65 -6.55 -2.78 -0.08
N ARG A 66 -7.16 -3.51 -1.03
CA ARG A 66 -6.71 -4.85 -1.43
C ARG A 66 -5.28 -4.83 -1.97
N PHE A 67 -4.94 -3.85 -2.79
CA PHE A 67 -3.61 -3.67 -3.34
C PHE A 67 -2.57 -3.47 -2.23
N ILE A 68 -2.78 -2.49 -1.35
CA ILE A 68 -1.87 -2.16 -0.24
C ILE A 68 -1.63 -3.38 0.65
N ILE A 69 -2.69 -4.06 1.06
CA ILE A 69 -2.60 -5.25 1.92
C ILE A 69 -1.82 -6.38 1.23
N SER A 70 -2.10 -6.62 -0.05
CA SER A 70 -1.44 -7.67 -0.82
C SER A 70 0.05 -7.39 -0.99
N TRP A 71 0.39 -6.13 -1.22
CA TRP A 71 1.78 -5.67 -1.32
C TRP A 71 2.53 -5.88 0.00
N ILE A 72 1.95 -5.43 1.13
CA ILE A 72 2.54 -5.60 2.46
C ILE A 72 2.73 -7.09 2.79
N ARG A 73 1.72 -7.93 2.54
CA ARG A 73 1.81 -9.39 2.75
C ARG A 73 2.90 -10.04 1.88
N ARG A 74 3.09 -9.57 0.66
CA ARG A 74 4.17 -10.05 -0.22
C ARG A 74 5.54 -9.65 0.34
N LYS A 75 5.67 -8.43 0.87
CA LYS A 75 6.89 -7.95 1.53
C LYS A 75 7.22 -8.76 2.78
N MET A 76 6.27 -8.94 3.69
CA MET A 76 6.47 -9.71 4.92
C MET A 76 6.88 -11.17 4.66
N ARG A 77 6.36 -11.78 3.60
CA ARG A 77 6.77 -13.14 3.19
C ARG A 77 8.20 -13.20 2.66
N LYS A 78 8.69 -12.13 2.02
CA LYS A 78 10.07 -12.03 1.55
C LYS A 78 11.08 -11.72 2.66
N SER A 79 10.62 -11.10 3.76
CA SER A 79 11.46 -10.83 4.93
C SER A 79 11.57 -12.01 5.91
N LEU A 80 10.72 -13.03 5.78
CA LEU A 80 10.92 -14.31 6.45
C LEU A 80 12.01 -15.08 5.68
N PRO A 81 13.16 -15.40 6.29
CA PRO A 81 14.12 -16.29 5.63
C PRO A 81 13.39 -17.60 5.28
N SER A 82 13.68 -18.12 4.09
CA SER A 82 13.07 -19.31 3.45
C SER A 82 13.27 -20.65 4.22
N GLY A 83 13.28 -20.65 5.55
CA GLY A 83 13.51 -21.83 6.38
C GLY A 83 12.78 -21.84 7.73
N TYR A 84 11.86 -20.90 8.00
CA TYR A 84 11.06 -20.96 9.24
C TYR A 84 9.89 -21.94 9.05
N GLN A 85 10.08 -23.20 9.45
CA GLN A 85 8.97 -24.11 9.72
C GLN A 85 8.41 -23.78 11.12
N PRO A 86 7.12 -23.41 11.27
CA PRO A 86 6.51 -23.39 12.59
C PRO A 86 6.52 -24.81 13.14
N GLY A 87 7.18 -24.99 14.28
CA GLY A 87 7.26 -26.28 14.96
C GLY A 87 5.88 -26.89 15.15
N VAL A 88 5.72 -28.10 14.61
CA VAL A 88 4.66 -29.02 15.02
C VAL A 88 5.03 -29.47 16.43
N ILE A 89 4.21 -29.06 17.40
CA ILE A 89 4.23 -29.58 18.78
C ILE A 89 3.64 -30.99 18.76
#